data_AF-A0A2V6H5Z6-F1
#
_entry.id   AF-A0A2V6H5Z6-F1
#
_cell.length_a   1.000
_cell.length_b   1.000
_cell.length_c   1.000
_cell.angle_alpha   90.00
_cell.angle_beta   90.00
_cell.angle_gamma   90.00
#
_symmetry.space_group_name_H-M   'P 1'
#
loop_
_entity.id
_entity.type
_entity.pdbx_description
1 polymer ?
#
loop_
_entity_poly.entity_id
_entity_poly.type
_entity_poly.pdbx_seq_one_letter_code
_entity_poly.pdbx_strand_id
1 'polypeptide(L)'
;MTGKDLPALNVADLQSLLRRGELSPREALDALRARIEDVDGKIDAYLSLDFEAAVKEAEKANVDLPLGGVPIAIKDIINVAG
;
A
#
# COMPACT_ATOMS: atom_id res chain seq x y z
N MET A 1 8.41 15.58 4.14
CA MET A 1 7.29 14.63 4.29
C MET A 1 7.77 13.53 5.21
N THR A 2 7.04 13.22 6.28
CA THR A 2 7.41 12.11 7.18
C THR A 2 6.73 10.83 6.71
N GLY A 3 7.23 9.66 7.14
CA GLY A 3 6.62 8.37 6.77
C GLY A 3 5.14 8.26 7.16
N LYS A 4 4.69 9.01 8.18
CA LYS A 4 3.28 9.06 8.61
C LYS A 4 2.35 9.80 7.64
N ASP A 5 2.91 10.63 6.76
CA ASP A 5 2.13 11.42 5.78
C ASP A 5 1.89 10.63 4.49
N LEU A 6 2.69 9.57 4.23
CA LEU A 6 2.61 8.77 3.00
C LEU A 6 1.22 8.16 2.74
N PRO A 7 0.51 7.60 3.75
CA PRO A 7 -0.82 7.04 3.53
C PRO A 7 -1.89 8.08 3.15
N ALA A 8 -1.61 9.38 3.32
CA ALA A 8 -2.53 10.46 2.97
C ALA A 8 -2.33 11.00 1.54
N LEU A 9 -1.30 10.53 0.82
CA LEU A 9 -1.09 10.91 -0.58
C LEU A 9 -2.24 10.41 -1.45
N ASN A 10 -2.58 11.20 -2.47
CA ASN A 10 -3.39 10.66 -3.56
C ASN A 10 -2.54 9.70 -4.43
N VAL A 11 -3.22 8.91 -5.26
CA VAL A 11 -2.57 7.91 -6.11
C VAL A 11 -1.56 8.54 -7.07
N ALA A 12 -1.84 9.73 -7.63
CA ALA A 12 -0.94 10.38 -8.60
C ALA A 12 0.38 10.82 -7.95
N ASP A 13 0.32 11.41 -6.76
CA ASP A 13 1.50 11.85 -6.01
C ASP A 13 2.35 10.64 -5.57
N LEU A 14 1.70 9.59 -5.06
CA LEU A 14 2.38 8.34 -4.71
C LEU A 14 3.09 7.75 -5.93
N GLN A 15 2.40 7.65 -7.06
CA GLN A 15 2.98 7.09 -8.28
C GLN A 15 4.15 7.92 -8.81
N SER A 16 4.07 9.26 -8.67
CA SER A 16 5.17 10.14 -9.04
C SER A 16 6.42 9.85 -8.21
N LEU A 17 6.29 9.65 -6.90
CA LEU A 17 7.41 9.28 -6.03
C LEU A 17 7.99 7.90 -6.38
N LEU A 18 7.12 6.91 -6.64
CA LEU A 18 7.53 5.55 -7.03
C LEU A 18 8.33 5.56 -8.34
N ARG A 19 7.83 6.27 -9.37
CA ARG A 19 8.51 6.37 -10.68
C ARG A 19 9.84 7.14 -10.61
N ARG A 20 9.94 8.14 -9.72
CA ARG A 20 11.19 8.88 -9.50
C ARG A 20 12.20 8.12 -8.64
N GLY A 21 11.82 6.99 -8.05
CA GLY A 21 12.65 6.23 -7.12
C GLY A 21 12.88 6.94 -5.78
N GLU A 22 12.06 7.95 -5.46
CA GLU A 22 12.12 8.68 -4.18
C GLU A 22 11.41 7.93 -3.04
N LEU A 23 10.58 6.94 -3.41
CA LEU A 23 9.91 6.01 -2.52
C LEU A 23 9.85 4.66 -3.22
N SER A 24 10.09 3.58 -2.49
CA SER A 24 9.87 2.22 -2.98
C SER A 24 8.46 1.72 -2.67
N PRO A 25 7.91 0.77 -3.46
CA PRO A 25 6.64 0.12 -3.14
C PRO A 25 6.64 -0.52 -1.73
N ARG A 26 7.79 -1.04 -1.29
CA ARG A 26 7.97 -1.60 0.05
C ARG A 26 7.81 -0.55 1.14
N GLU A 27 8.44 0.60 1.01
CA GLU A 27 8.32 1.70 1.98
C GLU A 27 6.89 2.26 2.04
N ALA A 28 6.20 2.34 0.89
CA ALA A 28 4.79 2.73 0.85
C ALA A 28 3.89 1.73 1.61
N LEU A 29 4.13 0.43 1.43
CA LEU A 29 3.41 -0.64 2.11
C LEU A 29 3.69 -0.65 3.63
N ASP A 30 4.95 -0.47 4.05
CA ASP A 30 5.32 -0.42 5.47
C ASP A 30 4.69 0.81 6.17
N ALA A 31 4.64 1.96 5.49
CA ALA A 31 3.95 3.15 6.00
C ALA A 31 2.44 2.94 6.13
N LEU A 32 1.82 2.27 5.16
CA LEU A 32 0.40 1.90 5.23
C LEU A 32 0.13 0.91 6.37
N ARG A 33 0.97 -0.11 6.53
CA ARG A 33 0.87 -1.09 7.62
C ARG A 33 0.89 -0.41 8.99
N ALA A 34 1.85 0.48 9.23
CA ALA A 34 1.94 1.21 10.49
C ALA A 34 0.66 2.03 10.77
N ARG A 35 0.03 2.57 9.71
CA ARG A 35 -1.21 3.36 9.83
C ARG A 35 -2.44 2.51 10.07
N ILE A 36 -2.48 1.28 9.55
CA ILE A 36 -3.51 0.28 9.84
C ILE A 36 -3.38 -0.14 11.30
N GLU A 37 -2.19 -0.49 11.76
CA GLU A 37 -1.93 -0.91 13.16
C GLU A 37 -2.36 0.15 14.20
N ASP A 38 -2.20 1.45 13.90
CA ASP A 38 -2.57 2.55 14.81
C ASP A 38 -4.08 2.86 14.90
N VAL A 39 -4.86 2.49 13.86
CA VAL A 39 -6.23 3.01 13.70
C VAL A 39 -7.28 1.95 13.43
N ASP A 40 -6.94 0.85 12.77
CA ASP A 40 -7.95 -0.11 12.33
C ASP A 40 -8.71 -0.74 13.50
N GLY A 41 -8.05 -0.93 14.66
CA GLY A 41 -8.72 -1.39 15.89
C GLY A 41 -9.77 -0.45 16.48
N LYS A 42 -10.02 0.72 15.86
CA LYS A 42 -11.08 1.67 16.25
C LYS A 42 -12.23 1.72 15.23
N ILE A 43 -11.98 1.28 13.99
CA ILE A 43 -12.91 1.45 12.88
C ILE A 43 -13.28 0.13 12.20
N ASP A 44 -12.54 -0.95 12.48
CA ASP A 44 -12.74 -2.30 11.97
C ASP A 44 -12.90 -2.34 10.44
N ALA A 45 -11.99 -1.68 9.71
CA ALA A 45 -12.10 -1.51 8.26
C ALA A 45 -11.52 -2.69 7.48
N TYR A 46 -10.53 -3.42 8.01
CA TYR A 46 -9.97 -4.60 7.37
C TYR A 46 -10.45 -5.90 8.04
N LEU A 47 -10.98 -6.83 7.25
CA LEU A 47 -11.39 -8.16 7.73
C LEU A 47 -10.26 -9.19 7.64
N SER A 48 -9.40 -9.04 6.64
CA SER A 48 -8.26 -9.91 6.37
C SER A 48 -7.11 -9.10 5.80
N LEU A 49 -5.88 -9.48 6.16
CA LEU A 49 -4.64 -8.82 5.75
C LEU A 49 -3.60 -9.89 5.45
N ASP A 50 -3.03 -9.88 4.24
CA ASP A 50 -1.88 -10.72 3.87
C ASP A 50 -0.68 -9.83 3.52
N PHE A 51 -0.02 -9.32 4.56
CA PHE A 51 1.14 -8.46 4.39
C PHE A 51 2.36 -9.20 3.81
N GLU A 52 2.49 -10.50 4.07
CA GLU A 52 3.63 -11.26 3.55
C GLU A 52 3.54 -11.42 2.03
N ALA A 53 2.36 -11.74 1.51
CA ALA A 53 2.13 -11.76 0.07
C ALA A 53 2.31 -10.35 -0.54
N ALA A 54 1.73 -9.32 0.08
CA ALA A 54 1.84 -7.95 -0.40
C ALA A 54 3.30 -7.46 -0.48
N VAL A 55 4.14 -7.84 0.49
CA VAL A 55 5.58 -7.55 0.48
C VAL A 55 6.27 -8.21 -0.72
N LYS A 56 6.00 -9.50 -0.99
CA LYS A 56 6.62 -10.23 -2.10
C LYS A 56 6.22 -9.63 -3.46
N GLU A 57 4.99 -9.14 -3.57
CA GLU A 57 4.51 -8.45 -4.77
C GLU A 57 5.13 -7.06 -4.91
N ALA A 58 5.28 -6.32 -3.80
CA ALA A 58 5.92 -5.01 -3.80
C ALA A 58 7.39 -5.05 -4.26
N GLU A 59 8.13 -6.10 -3.89
CA GLU A 59 9.52 -6.33 -4.33
C GLU A 59 9.65 -6.57 -5.84
N LYS A 60 8.59 -7.04 -6.49
CA LYS A 60 8.56 -7.37 -7.93
C LYS A 60 7.77 -6.36 -8.76
N ALA A 61 7.19 -5.35 -8.12
CA ALA A 61 6.29 -4.42 -8.77
C ALA A 61 7.00 -3.59 -9.84
N ASN A 62 6.45 -3.59 -11.06
CA ASN A 62 6.89 -2.69 -12.12
C ASN A 62 6.22 -1.32 -11.94
N VAL A 63 6.94 -0.35 -11.38
CA VAL A 63 6.44 1.02 -11.09
C VAL A 63 6.13 1.84 -12.35
N ASP A 64 6.54 1.40 -13.54
CA ASP A 64 6.21 2.08 -14.80
C ASP A 64 4.76 1.83 -15.25
N LEU A 65 4.10 0.81 -14.71
CA LEU A 65 2.70 0.48 -15.01
C LEU A 65 1.72 1.50 -14.39
N PRO A 66 0.50 1.65 -14.91
CA PRO A 66 -0.47 2.66 -14.45
C PRO A 66 -0.86 2.60 -12.97
N LEU A 67 -0.62 1.51 -12.26
CA LEU A 67 -0.80 1.36 -10.80
C LEU A 67 0.35 0.57 -10.17
N GLY A 68 1.50 0.50 -10.85
CA GLY A 68 2.65 -0.27 -10.40
C GLY A 68 3.12 0.16 -9.01
N GLY A 69 3.13 -0.77 -8.06
CA GLY A 69 3.57 -0.52 -6.69
C GLY A 69 2.60 0.26 -5.79
N VAL A 70 1.40 0.59 -6.28
CA VAL A 70 0.35 1.25 -5.47
C VAL A 70 -0.38 0.21 -4.61
N PRO A 71 -0.40 0.33 -3.27
CA PRO A 71 -1.19 -0.56 -2.42
C PRO A 71 -2.69 -0.38 -2.65
N ILE A 72 -3.45 -1.48 -2.61
CA ILE A 72 -4.91 -1.47 -2.75
C ILE A 72 -5.57 -2.31 -1.65
N ALA A 73 -6.76 -1.90 -1.23
CA ALA A 73 -7.65 -2.71 -0.41
C ALA A 73 -8.83 -3.17 -1.27
N ILE A 74 -9.26 -4.41 -1.10
CA ILE A 74 -10.36 -5.01 -1.84
C ILE A 74 -11.52 -5.25 -0.89
N LYS A 75 -12.73 -4.87 -1.30
CA LYS A 75 -13.93 -5.15 -0.52
C LYS A 75 -14.17 -6.66 -0.47
N ASP A 76 -14.48 -7.20 0.70
CA ASP A 76 -14.60 -8.65 0.95
C ASP A 76 -15.68 -9.39 0.13
N ILE A 77 -16.62 -8.66 -0.46
CA ILE A 77 -17.58 -9.23 -1.43
C ILE A 77 -16.96 -9.49 -2.82
N ILE A 78 -15.67 -9.20 -3.00
CA ILE A 78 -14.92 -9.40 -4.23
C ILE A 78 -13.87 -10.47 -3.97
N ASN A 79 -13.86 -11.51 -4.81
CA ASN A 79 -12.93 -12.62 -4.68
C ASN A 79 -11.48 -12.17 -4.85
N VAL A 80 -10.61 -12.69 -3.99
CA VAL A 80 -9.14 -12.62 -4.08
C VAL A 80 -8.58 -14.04 -3.98
N ALA A 81 -7.52 -14.33 -4.72
CA ALA A 81 -6.81 -15.60 -4.62
C ALA A 81 -5.90 -15.58 -3.38
N GLY A 82 -5.85 -16.70 -2.64
CA GLY A 82 -5.02 -16.89 -1.45
C GLY A 82 -4.04 -18.04 -1.60
#